data_AF-A0A151IP03-F1
#
_entry.id   AF-A0A151IP03-F1
#
_cell.length_a   1.000
_cell.length_b   1.000
_cell.length_c   1.000
_cell.angle_alpha   90.00
_cell.angle_beta   90.00
_cell.angle_gamma   90.00
#
_symmetry.space_group_name_H-M   'P 1'
#
loop_
_entity.id
_entity.type
_entity.pdbx_description
1 polymer ?
#
loop_
_entity_poly.entity_id
_entity_poly.type
_entity_poly.pdbx_seq_one_letter_code
_entity_poly.pdbx_strand_id
1 'polypeptide(L)'
;MNALDILQYLLSNDLINIFPNLSISLRILLTMPVTVATGERSFSKLKIIKNYLRSTMKQERLTNLSIISIEREISRNLDITDIVNEFSIKKSRKVQFN
;
A
#
# COMPACT_ATOMS: atom_id res chain seq x y z
N MET A 1 18.73 20.05 -8.70
CA MET A 1 18.08 20.23 -7.40
C MET A 1 16.62 19.80 -7.56
N ASN A 2 16.29 18.63 -7.02
CA ASN A 2 14.96 18.03 -7.09
C ASN A 2 14.02 18.69 -6.05
N ALA A 3 12.70 18.60 -6.24
CA ALA A 3 11.71 19.08 -5.27
C ALA A 3 11.90 18.46 -3.88
N LEU A 4 12.39 17.22 -3.82
CA LEU A 4 12.77 16.54 -2.58
C LEU A 4 13.94 17.25 -1.87
N ASP A 5 14.99 17.61 -2.62
CA ASP A 5 16.17 18.29 -2.08
C ASP A 5 15.79 19.66 -1.51
N ILE A 6 14.87 20.37 -2.18
CA ILE A 6 14.35 21.66 -1.73
C ILE A 6 13.55 21.50 -0.43
N LEU A 7 12.68 20.49 -0.35
CA LEU A 7 11.92 20.22 0.87
C LEU A 7 12.85 19.84 2.04
N GLN A 8 13.87 19.03 1.79
CA GLN A 8 14.89 18.67 2.79
C GLN A 8 15.68 19.89 3.25
N TYR A 9 16.05 20.78 2.33
CA TYR A 9 16.72 22.03 2.69
C TYR A 9 15.85 22.93 3.59
N LEU A 10 14.55 23.05 3.30
CA LEU A 10 13.62 23.83 4.12
C LEU A 10 13.47 23.23 5.53
N LEU A 11 13.48 21.90 5.65
CA LEU A 11 13.46 21.18 6.92
C LEU A 11 14.72 21.46 7.73
N SER A 12 15.90 21.26 7.15
CA SER A 12 17.18 21.37 7.86
C SER A 12 17.51 22.79 8.36
N ASN A 13 16.86 23.81 7.80
CA ASN A 13 17.07 25.21 8.15
C ASN A 13 15.88 25.83 8.92
N ASP A 14 14.93 25.03 9.42
CA ASP A 14 13.72 25.49 10.13
C ASP A 14 12.87 26.52 9.35
N LEU A 15 12.94 26.50 8.02
CA LEU A 15 12.26 27.47 7.14
C LEU A 15 10.79 27.12 6.87
N ILE A 16 10.30 25.99 7.37
CA ILE A 16 8.92 25.55 7.15
C ILE A 16 7.91 26.54 7.74
N ASN A 17 8.19 27.08 8.92
CA ASN A 17 7.31 28.04 9.58
C ASN A 17 7.32 29.41 8.89
N ILE A 18 8.41 29.73 8.20
CA ILE A 18 8.58 30.97 7.44
C ILE A 18 7.85 30.88 6.09
N PHE A 19 7.89 29.71 5.43
CA PHE A 19 7.25 29.46 4.15
C PHE A 19 6.29 28.25 4.20
N PRO A 20 5.19 28.34 4.98
CA PRO A 20 4.30 27.20 5.21
C PRO A 20 3.61 26.73 3.91
N ASN A 21 3.16 27.67 3.07
CA ASN A 21 2.51 27.35 1.81
C ASN A 21 3.44 26.62 0.83
N LEU A 22 4.72 27.03 0.76
CA LEU A 22 5.71 26.38 -0.09
C LEU A 22 5.98 24.94 0.37
N SER A 23 6.13 24.73 1.69
CA SER A 23 6.28 23.39 2.27
C SER A 23 5.09 22.49 1.94
N ILE A 24 3.87 23.00 2.11
CA ILE A 24 2.63 22.27 1.79
C ILE A 24 2.58 21.93 0.30
N SER A 25 2.83 22.89 -0.59
CA SER A 25 2.82 22.66 -2.04
C SER A 25 3.86 21.64 -2.49
N LEU A 26 5.08 21.67 -1.92
CA LEU A 26 6.12 20.68 -2.21
C LEU A 26 5.73 19.28 -1.73
N ARG A 27 5.13 19.17 -0.54
CA ARG A 27 4.62 17.88 -0.02
C ARG A 27 3.50 17.34 -0.90
N ILE A 28 2.56 18.18 -1.35
CA ILE A 28 1.52 17.78 -2.29
C ILE A 28 2.17 17.31 -3.59
N LEU A 29 3.08 18.08 -4.18
CA LEU A 29 3.76 17.72 -5.43
C LEU A 29 4.48 16.35 -5.34
N LEU A 30 5.16 16.08 -4.21
CA LEU A 30 5.89 14.84 -4.00
C LEU A 30 4.99 13.62 -3.69
N THR A 31 3.79 13.86 -3.14
CA THR A 31 2.83 12.80 -2.81
C THR A 31 1.85 12.53 -3.95
N MET A 32 1.66 13.49 -4.84
CA MET A 32 0.84 13.31 -6.03
C MET A 32 1.50 12.26 -6.93
N PRO A 33 0.77 11.23 -7.36
CA PRO A 33 1.26 10.31 -8.37
C PRO A 33 1.36 11.07 -9.70
N VAL A 34 2.52 11.65 -9.98
CA VAL A 34 2.79 12.40 -11.22
C VAL A 34 2.73 11.47 -12.45
N THR A 35 2.89 10.16 -12.25
CA THR A 35 2.93 9.18 -13.33
C THR A 35 1.71 8.25 -13.34
N VAL A 36 1.05 8.20 -14.51
CA VAL A 36 -0.03 7.26 -14.82
C VAL A 36 0.42 5.80 -14.67
N ALA A 37 1.73 5.55 -14.77
CA ALA A 37 2.37 4.24 -14.62
C ALA A 37 2.02 3.52 -13.30
N THR A 38 1.83 4.24 -12.19
CA THR A 38 1.44 3.63 -10.90
C THR A 38 0.01 3.09 -10.94
N GLY A 39 -0.91 3.84 -11.53
CA GLY A 39 -2.28 3.41 -11.82
C GLY A 39 -2.31 2.25 -12.81
N GLU A 40 -1.56 2.34 -13.91
CA GLU A 40 -1.45 1.26 -14.92
C GLU A 40 -0.90 -0.03 -14.33
N ARG A 41 0.13 0.05 -13.47
CA ARG A 41 0.66 -1.11 -12.74
C ARG A 41 -0.43 -1.76 -11.88
N SER A 42 -1.23 -0.96 -11.18
CA SER A 42 -2.35 -1.44 -10.36
C SER A 42 -3.45 -2.11 -11.20
N PHE A 43 -3.83 -1.51 -12.33
CA PHE A 43 -4.80 -2.10 -13.27
C PHE A 43 -4.27 -3.37 -13.95
N SER A 44 -2.98 -3.43 -14.25
CA SER A 44 -2.32 -4.63 -14.76
C SER A 44 -2.40 -5.78 -13.74
N LYS A 45 -2.17 -5.49 -12.44
CA LYS A 45 -2.37 -6.49 -11.37
C LYS A 45 -3.84 -6.92 -11.25
N LEU A 46 -4.77 -5.97 -11.33
CA LEU A 46 -6.20 -6.26 -11.31
C LEU A 46 -6.60 -7.21 -12.44
N LYS A 47 -6.08 -7.05 -13.66
CA LYS A 47 -6.34 -7.94 -14.79
C LYS A 47 -5.88 -9.39 -14.53
N ILE A 48 -4.75 -9.57 -13.86
CA ILE A 48 -4.24 -10.90 -13.46
C ILE A 48 -5.15 -11.51 -12.38
N ILE A 49 -5.62 -10.69 -11.43
CA ILE A 49 -6.43 -11.14 -10.31
C ILE A 49 -7.88 -11.43 -10.74
N LYS A 50 -8.50 -10.57 -11.54
CA LYS A 50 -9.86 -10.74 -12.04
C LYS A 50 -9.80 -11.07 -13.52
N ASN A 51 -9.55 -12.35 -13.80
CA ASN A 51 -9.54 -12.88 -15.16
C ASN A 51 -10.88 -13.54 -15.50
N TYR A 52 -11.07 -13.91 -16.77
CA TYR A 52 -12.32 -14.46 -17.29
C TYR A 52 -12.83 -15.67 -16.48
N LEU A 53 -11.92 -16.61 -16.17
CA LEU A 53 -12.23 -17.84 -15.42
C LEU A 53 -12.51 -17.57 -13.93
N ARG A 54 -12.03 -16.44 -13.38
CA ARG A 54 -12.19 -16.03 -11.99
C ARG A 54 -12.99 -14.72 -11.87
N SER A 55 -14.01 -14.57 -12.70
CA SER A 55 -14.85 -13.37 -12.76
C SER A 55 -15.83 -13.26 -11.60
N THR A 56 -16.20 -14.39 -10.99
CA THR A 56 -17.12 -14.49 -9.85
C THR A 56 -16.35 -14.46 -8.52
N MET A 57 -16.14 -13.26 -7.97
CA MET A 57 -15.64 -13.10 -6.61
C MET A 57 -16.27 -11.89 -5.92
N LYS A 58 -16.39 -11.95 -4.58
CA LYS A 58 -16.84 -10.82 -3.78
C LYS A 58 -15.84 -9.67 -3.83
N GLN A 59 -16.35 -8.44 -3.77
CA GLN A 59 -15.54 -7.23 -3.81
C GLN A 59 -14.44 -7.23 -2.72
N GLU A 60 -14.78 -7.62 -1.50
CA GLU A 60 -13.84 -7.74 -0.38
C GLU A 60 -12.63 -8.65 -0.70
N ARG A 61 -12.89 -9.81 -1.33
CA ARG A 61 -11.82 -10.71 -1.72
C ARG A 61 -10.94 -10.10 -2.83
N LEU A 62 -11.57 -9.42 -3.79
CA LEU A 62 -10.87 -8.76 -4.88
C LEU A 62 -9.95 -7.65 -4.35
N THR A 63 -10.46 -6.79 -3.47
CA THR A 63 -9.69 -5.69 -2.88
C THR A 63 -8.51 -6.21 -2.07
N ASN A 64 -8.73 -7.22 -1.22
CA ASN A 64 -7.67 -7.78 -0.38
C ASN A 64 -6.54 -8.41 -1.21
N LEU A 65 -6.88 -9.18 -2.26
CA LEU A 65 -5.89 -9.74 -3.18
C LEU A 65 -5.15 -8.66 -3.99
N SER A 66 -5.84 -7.58 -4.33
CA SER A 66 -5.25 -6.47 -5.09
C SER A 66 -4.22 -5.73 -4.25
N ILE A 67 -4.52 -5.46 -2.98
CA ILE A 67 -3.59 -4.83 -2.02
C ILE A 67 -2.31 -5.67 -1.90
N ILE A 68 -2.45 -6.99 -1.66
CA ILE A 68 -1.31 -7.91 -1.56
C ILE A 68 -0.42 -7.90 -2.82
N SER A 69 -1.04 -7.80 -4.00
CA SER A 69 -0.33 -7.84 -5.29
C SER A 69 0.33 -6.52 -5.68
N ILE A 70 -0.28 -5.39 -5.30
CA ILE A 70 0.27 -4.05 -5.49
C ILE A 70 1.45 -3.85 -4.53
N GLU A 71 1.22 -4.12 -3.24
CA GLU A 71 2.19 -4.02 -2.15
C GLU A 71 3.07 -5.28 -2.03
N ARG A 72 3.48 -5.83 -3.18
CA ARG A 72 4.22 -7.11 -3.25
C ARG A 72 5.55 -7.06 -2.48
N GLU A 73 6.19 -5.90 -2.38
CA GLU A 73 7.45 -5.74 -1.63
C GLU A 73 7.22 -5.92 -0.14
N ILE A 74 6.22 -5.24 0.41
CA ILE A 74 5.81 -5.40 1.82
C ILE A 74 5.33 -6.83 2.06
N SER A 75 4.49 -7.36 1.17
CA SER A 75 3.94 -8.72 1.31
C SER A 75 5.00 -9.82 1.30
N ARG A 76 6.15 -9.61 0.63
CA ARG A 76 7.26 -10.59 0.65
C ARG A 76 8.01 -10.61 1.96
N ASN A 77 7.96 -9.52 2.72
CA ASN A 77 8.61 -9.41 4.02
C ASN A 77 7.75 -9.99 5.15
N LEU A 78 6.52 -10.42 4.85
CA LEU A 78 5.64 -11.06 5.82
C LEU A 78 6.03 -12.53 6.03
N ASP A 79 6.09 -12.97 7.28
CA ASP A 79 6.26 -14.38 7.61
C ASP A 79 4.94 -15.14 7.47
N ILE A 80 4.91 -16.10 6.54
CA ILE A 80 3.73 -16.92 6.27
C ILE A 80 3.43 -17.82 7.48
N THR A 81 4.44 -18.27 8.21
CA THR A 81 4.26 -19.16 9.37
C THR A 81 3.52 -18.44 10.49
N ASP A 82 3.89 -17.21 10.78
CA ASP A 82 3.20 -16.35 11.74
C ASP A 82 1.75 -16.09 11.34
N ILE A 83 1.50 -15.77 10.05
CA ILE A 83 0.14 -15.55 9.54
C ILE A 83 -0.72 -16.81 9.70
N VAL A 84 -0.17 -17.99 9.39
CA VAL A 84 -0.89 -19.26 9.52
C VAL A 84 -1.20 -19.55 10.99
N ASN A 85 -0.24 -19.31 11.89
CA ASN A 85 -0.42 -19.47 13.32
C ASN A 85 -1.52 -18.53 13.84
N GLU A 86 -1.46 -17.25 13.50
CA GLU A 86 -2.48 -16.26 13.89
C GLU A 86 -3.87 -16.64 13.35
N PHE A 87 -3.94 -17.05 12.08
CA PHE A 87 -5.19 -17.51 11.47
C PHE A 87 -5.74 -18.74 12.18
N SER A 88 -4.87 -19.70 12.55
CA SER A 88 -5.27 -20.92 13.27
C SER A 88 -5.86 -20.59 14.65
N ILE A 89 -5.26 -19.65 15.39
CA ILE A 89 -5.76 -19.18 16.69
C ILE A 89 -7.13 -18.52 16.53
N LYS A 90 -7.28 -17.64 15.53
CA LYS A 90 -8.57 -16.96 15.26
C LYS A 90 -9.67 -17.91 14.77
N LYS A 91 -9.30 -18.99 14.05
CA LYS A 91 -10.24 -19.98 13.49
C LYS A 91 -10.53 -21.11 14.48
N SER A 92 -9.71 -21.29 15.51
CA SER A 92 -9.85 -22.35 16.51
C SER A 92 -11.21 -22.23 17.20
N ARG A 93 -12.11 -23.14 16.86
CA ARG A 93 -13.31 -23.39 17.66
C ARG A 93 -12.81 -24.03 18.95
N LYS A 94 -12.99 -23.35 20.09
CA LYS A 94 -12.74 -23.94 21.41
C LYS A 94 -13.69 -25.14 21.60
N VAL A 95 -13.29 -26.32 21.18
CA VAL A 95 -13.98 -27.56 21.55
C VAL A 95 -13.37 -27.99 22.87
N GLN A 96 -14.09 -27.77 23.97
CA GLN A 96 -13.75 -28.39 25.25
C GLN A 96 -14.06 -29.87 25.15
N PHE A 97 -13.03 -30.71 25.22
CA PHE A 97 -13.19 -32.12 25.52
C PHE A 97 -13.15 -32.27 27.04
N ASN A 98 -14.26 -32.75 27.61
CA ASN A 98 -14.39 -33.10 29.02
C ASN A 98 -13.62 -34.38 29.34
#